data_AF-A0AAW2CWD6-F1
#
_entry.id   AF-A0AAW2CWD6-F1
#
_cell.length_a   1.000
_cell.length_b   1.000
_cell.length_c   1.000
_cell.angle_alpha   90.00
_cell.angle_beta   90.00
_cell.angle_gamma   90.00
#
_symmetry.space_group_name_H-M   'P 1'
#
loop_
_entity.id
_entity.type
_entity.pdbx_description
1 polymer ?
#
loop_
_entity_poly.entity_id
_entity_poly.type
_entity_poly.pdbx_seq_one_letter_code
_entity_poly.pdbx_strand_id
1 'polypeptide(L)'
;MADPDLSCPLLPSQPSNPPHLILTIHDSLSHNNNSNNNNSSSSNNRESCVNQNYQNSHHNNGNGIINSSTKNPYEFLGSKGLEVCGSSTVDPFLNKTGRIEGLYEWLKLVVCLPIAAVRLVLFGVCLLIGFVATKVALHGWKDKQNPMPVWRSRIMWITRISARCILFSFGYHWIRRKGKPAPREIAPIVVSNHVSYIEPIFYFYELFPTIVAAESHDSIPFVGTIIRAMQVIYVNRFSQPSRKHAVNEIKRKASSERFPRVLLFPEGTTTNGRILMSFQLGAFIPGYPIQPVIVRYPHVHFDQSWGNISLAKLMFRMFTQFHNFMEVEYLPVVSPLTNQKESAVHFAKRTSHALATGLNVVQTSHSYGDLMLLMKAIESKQEKPSSYMVEMAKVQSLFHISSLEAVHFLDKFLLMNPNPSGCVKFHDFLKVLRLKACTLSEEIFSFIDVEKSGTITFKQFLFGSAHVMKLPLFRQACELAFAECRTGGNDYILEHELENYIRPAIPDLNADEVRELFNLFDSDSDGEISKDDFNTCLRKNPLLIALFIPLLQKGLPETCDRMLEEVV
;
A
#
# COMPACT_ATOMS: atom_id res chain seq x y z
N MET A 1 -52.13 -35.14 10.39
CA MET A 1 -50.90 -35.19 11.19
C MET A 1 -50.32 -33.78 11.19
N ALA A 2 -50.41 -33.13 12.36
CA ALA A 2 -49.71 -31.94 12.91
C ALA A 2 -49.00 -30.95 11.96
N ASP A 3 -49.00 -29.63 12.15
CA ASP A 3 -49.71 -28.63 12.97
C ASP A 3 -49.30 -27.24 12.38
N PRO A 4 -50.03 -26.14 12.67
CA PRO A 4 -49.83 -24.81 12.10
C PRO A 4 -48.91 -23.90 12.95
N ASP A 5 -48.70 -22.67 12.44
CA ASP A 5 -48.12 -21.49 13.10
C ASP A 5 -46.61 -21.41 13.36
N LEU A 6 -45.97 -20.43 12.71
CA LEU A 6 -45.11 -19.43 13.38
C LEU A 6 -44.77 -18.29 12.40
N SER A 7 -45.63 -17.28 12.45
CA SER A 7 -45.34 -15.90 12.07
C SER A 7 -44.53 -15.24 13.18
N CYS A 8 -43.45 -14.52 12.82
CA CYS A 8 -42.71 -13.61 13.70
C CYS A 8 -41.91 -12.61 12.82
N PRO A 9 -41.58 -11.41 13.31
CA PRO A 9 -42.31 -10.21 12.90
C PRO A 9 -41.45 -9.25 12.07
N LEU A 10 -42.11 -8.58 11.13
CA LEU A 10 -41.62 -7.36 10.49
C LEU A 10 -41.47 -6.28 11.56
N LEU A 11 -40.24 -5.79 11.77
CA LEU A 11 -40.00 -4.61 12.58
C LEU A 11 -40.70 -3.40 11.93
N PRO A 12 -41.43 -2.58 12.72
CA PRO A 12 -42.18 -1.45 12.18
C PRO A 12 -41.25 -0.35 11.67
N SER A 13 -41.67 0.31 10.59
CA SER A 13 -41.08 1.54 10.08
C SER A 13 -41.06 2.63 11.15
N GLN A 14 -39.88 3.08 11.56
CA GLN A 14 -39.75 4.29 12.36
C GLN A 14 -40.03 5.56 11.52
N PRO A 15 -40.70 6.57 12.10
CA PRO A 15 -41.03 7.80 11.41
C PRO A 15 -39.82 8.75 11.28
N SER A 16 -39.87 9.59 10.24
CA SER A 16 -39.13 10.83 9.96
C SER A 16 -38.05 11.33 10.96
N ASN A 17 -36.82 11.46 10.43
CA ASN A 17 -35.72 12.42 10.73
C ASN A 17 -35.58 13.04 12.14
N PRO A 18 -34.38 12.98 12.73
CA PRO A 18 -33.74 14.11 13.37
C PRO A 18 -32.74 14.80 12.39
N PRO A 19 -32.39 16.08 12.60
CA PRO A 19 -31.39 16.76 11.77
C PRO A 19 -30.00 16.18 12.05
N HIS A 20 -29.20 16.01 10.98
CA HIS A 20 -27.76 15.76 10.96
C HIS A 20 -27.13 15.21 12.25
N LEU A 21 -27.03 13.88 12.36
CA LEU A 21 -26.26 13.24 13.42
C LEU A 21 -24.76 13.45 13.16
N ILE A 22 -24.17 14.41 13.88
CA ILE A 22 -22.72 14.61 13.99
C ILE A 22 -22.25 13.67 15.10
N LEU A 23 -21.41 12.69 14.77
CA LEU A 23 -20.80 11.80 15.77
C LEU A 23 -19.64 12.55 16.47
N THR A 24 -19.94 13.17 17.60
CA THR A 24 -18.95 13.66 18.56
C THR A 24 -18.82 12.60 19.67
N ILE A 25 -17.72 11.85 19.69
CA ILE A 25 -17.43 10.90 20.78
C ILE A 25 -16.72 11.71 21.88
N HIS A 26 -17.39 11.91 23.02
CA HIS A 26 -16.80 12.50 24.21
C HIS A 26 -16.31 11.39 25.15
N ASP A 27 -15.01 11.37 25.42
CA ASP A 27 -14.48 10.69 26.61
C ASP A 27 -14.74 11.57 27.83
N SER A 28 -15.59 11.11 28.74
CA SER A 28 -15.86 11.77 30.01
C SER A 28 -14.94 11.23 31.12
N LEU A 29 -13.92 12.02 31.46
CA LEU A 29 -13.27 12.10 32.79
C LEU A 29 -13.56 13.55 33.26
N SER A 30 -14.00 13.89 34.46
CA SER A 30 -13.98 13.26 35.78
C SER A 30 -14.72 14.19 36.76
N HIS A 31 -15.33 13.67 37.84
CA HIS A 31 -15.13 14.23 39.20
C HIS A 31 -15.62 13.28 40.31
N ASN A 32 -14.77 13.19 41.34
CA ASN A 32 -14.81 12.38 42.56
C ASN A 32 -16.11 12.44 43.38
N ASN A 33 -16.41 11.34 44.10
CA ASN A 33 -16.46 11.36 45.57
C ASN A 33 -16.41 9.95 46.20
N ASN A 34 -15.70 9.88 47.32
CA ASN A 34 -15.44 8.74 48.21
C ASN A 34 -16.70 8.02 48.73
N SER A 35 -16.64 6.70 48.86
CA SER A 35 -16.94 5.98 50.12
C SER A 35 -16.78 4.46 50.00
N ASN A 36 -16.15 3.87 51.02
CA ASN A 36 -15.91 2.45 51.27
C ASN A 36 -17.14 1.54 51.15
N ASN A 37 -16.99 0.33 50.59
CA ASN A 37 -17.28 -0.93 51.31
C ASN A 37 -16.93 -2.20 50.53
N ASN A 38 -16.60 -3.22 51.32
CA ASN A 38 -16.14 -4.56 50.97
C ASN A 38 -17.17 -5.47 50.24
N ASN A 39 -16.60 -6.53 49.66
CA ASN A 39 -17.14 -7.88 49.40
C ASN A 39 -17.58 -8.27 47.99
N SER A 40 -16.72 -9.14 47.42
CA SER A 40 -17.00 -10.46 46.85
C SER A 40 -17.65 -10.63 45.47
N SER A 41 -16.83 -11.27 44.63
CA SER A 41 -17.11 -12.42 43.74
C SER A 41 -17.76 -12.23 42.36
N SER A 42 -16.93 -12.54 41.35
CA SER A 42 -17.19 -13.22 40.05
C SER A 42 -18.17 -12.54 39.06
N SER A 43 -17.87 -12.36 37.78
CA SER A 43 -17.05 -13.14 36.84
C SER A 43 -16.63 -12.27 35.65
N ASN A 44 -15.32 -12.18 35.39
CA ASN A 44 -14.73 -11.59 34.19
C ASN A 44 -14.48 -12.67 33.13
N ASN A 45 -14.94 -12.44 31.90
CA ASN A 45 -14.29 -12.94 30.69
C ASN A 45 -14.11 -11.75 29.74
N ARG A 46 -12.93 -11.13 29.82
CA ARG A 46 -12.42 -10.19 28.82
C ARG A 46 -11.04 -10.65 28.37
N GLU A 47 -10.86 -10.49 27.07
CA GLU A 47 -9.70 -10.75 26.24
C GLU A 47 -8.39 -10.20 26.85
N SER A 48 -7.37 -11.06 26.95
CA SER A 48 -5.98 -10.65 27.16
C SER A 48 -4.99 -11.64 26.53
N CYS A 49 -4.48 -11.27 25.35
CA CYS A 49 -3.13 -11.61 24.86
C CYS A 49 -2.67 -10.28 24.24
N VAL A 50 -1.64 -9.58 24.68
CA VAL A 50 -0.27 -10.01 24.97
C VAL A 50 0.35 -8.94 25.88
N ASN A 51 0.75 -9.31 27.10
CA ASN A 51 1.82 -8.68 27.88
C ASN A 51 2.03 -9.50 29.14
N GLN A 52 2.95 -10.47 29.09
CA GLN A 52 3.80 -10.93 30.19
C GLN A 52 4.60 -12.15 29.71
N ASN A 53 5.91 -11.96 29.58
CA ASN A 53 6.94 -12.91 30.02
C ASN A 53 8.30 -12.20 29.93
N TYR A 54 8.52 -11.31 30.88
CA TYR A 54 9.85 -10.94 31.34
C TYR A 54 9.91 -11.29 32.84
N GLN A 55 11.05 -11.84 33.25
CA GLN A 55 11.40 -12.36 34.58
C GLN A 55 11.09 -13.85 34.82
N ASN A 56 12.02 -14.70 34.39
CA ASN A 56 12.65 -15.71 35.25
C ASN A 56 13.78 -16.42 34.51
N SER A 57 15.03 -16.05 34.81
CA SER A 57 16.14 -17.01 34.85
C SER A 57 17.37 -16.36 35.50
N HIS A 58 17.50 -16.51 36.81
CA HIS A 58 18.79 -16.48 37.49
C HIS A 58 19.12 -17.90 37.95
N HIS A 59 20.36 -18.30 37.69
CA HIS A 59 21.09 -19.47 38.17
C HIS A 59 20.57 -20.86 37.79
N ASN A 60 21.26 -21.48 36.82
CA ASN A 60 21.73 -22.84 37.02
C ASN A 60 23.08 -23.07 36.32
N ASN A 61 24.03 -23.52 37.13
CA ASN A 61 25.36 -23.96 36.74
C ASN A 61 25.25 -25.48 36.52
N GLY A 62 25.60 -25.99 35.33
CA GLY A 62 25.54 -27.43 35.06
C GLY A 62 25.80 -27.80 33.61
N ASN A 63 26.96 -28.43 33.36
CA ASN A 63 27.39 -29.04 32.11
C ASN A 63 26.29 -29.83 31.39
N GLY A 64 26.11 -29.58 30.09
CA GLY A 64 25.28 -30.43 29.23
C GLY A 64 25.15 -29.92 27.80
N ILE A 65 26.03 -30.39 26.92
CA ILE A 65 25.85 -30.60 25.47
C ILE A 65 25.42 -29.35 24.66
N ILE A 66 26.41 -28.76 23.99
CA ILE A 66 26.28 -27.69 23.00
C ILE A 66 25.46 -28.21 21.80
N ASN A 67 24.17 -27.90 21.76
CA ASN A 67 23.42 -27.88 20.50
C ASN A 67 23.71 -26.55 19.80
N SER A 68 24.10 -26.62 18.52
CA SER A 68 24.55 -25.50 17.68
C SER A 68 23.57 -24.31 17.71
N SER A 69 23.87 -23.30 18.51
CA SER A 69 23.20 -22.00 18.47
C SER A 69 23.65 -21.27 17.21
N THR A 70 22.76 -21.12 16.23
CA THR A 70 23.00 -20.24 15.07
C THR A 70 23.36 -18.84 15.57
N LYS A 71 24.62 -18.44 15.38
CA LYS A 71 25.14 -17.15 15.79
C LYS A 71 24.46 -16.06 14.96
N ASN A 72 24.04 -14.96 15.59
CA ASN A 72 23.46 -13.83 14.87
C ASN A 72 24.62 -12.97 14.32
N PRO A 73 24.85 -12.93 12.99
CA PRO A 73 25.97 -12.21 12.42
C PRO A 73 25.84 -10.69 12.61
N TYR A 74 24.64 -10.17 12.93
CA TYR A 74 24.38 -8.74 13.09
C TYR A 74 24.26 -8.30 14.56
N GLU A 75 24.64 -9.15 15.51
CA GLU A 75 24.59 -8.80 16.95
C GLU A 75 25.45 -7.57 17.28
N PHE A 76 26.58 -7.39 16.59
CA PHE A 76 27.47 -6.22 16.74
C PHE A 76 26.79 -4.88 16.34
N LEU A 77 25.72 -4.93 15.55
CA LEU A 77 24.90 -3.77 15.20
C LEU A 77 23.76 -3.52 16.20
N GLY A 78 23.67 -4.33 17.26
CA GLY A 78 22.58 -4.31 18.24
C GLY A 78 21.35 -5.13 17.82
N SER A 79 21.47 -6.01 16.82
CA SER A 79 20.35 -6.85 16.39
C SER A 79 20.06 -7.95 17.41
N LYS A 80 18.81 -8.05 17.89
CA LYS A 80 18.35 -9.13 18.79
C LYS A 80 17.74 -10.32 18.04
N GLY A 81 17.74 -10.28 16.71
CA GLY A 81 17.05 -11.24 15.84
C GLY A 81 16.10 -10.55 14.87
N LEU A 82 15.62 -11.30 13.87
CA LEU A 82 14.69 -10.82 12.85
C LEU A 82 13.30 -11.44 13.08
N GLU A 83 12.30 -10.60 13.31
CA GLU A 83 10.90 -11.02 13.35
C GLU A 83 10.20 -10.59 12.05
N VAL A 84 9.79 -11.58 11.26
CA VAL A 84 8.97 -11.35 10.07
C VAL A 84 7.55 -11.81 10.37
N CYS A 85 6.63 -10.85 10.49
CA CYS A 85 5.20 -11.15 10.65
C CYS A 85 4.71 -11.96 9.44
N GLY A 86 3.83 -12.94 9.66
CA GLY A 86 3.25 -13.77 8.59
C GLY A 86 2.69 -12.93 7.42
N SER A 87 2.80 -13.45 6.20
CA SER A 87 2.27 -12.80 5.00
C SER A 87 0.74 -12.87 4.98
N SER A 88 0.09 -11.76 4.64
CA SER A 88 -1.33 -11.81 4.27
C SER A 88 -1.47 -12.74 3.06
N THR A 89 -2.31 -13.74 3.18
CA THR A 89 -2.64 -14.66 2.07
C THR A 89 -3.59 -14.03 1.06
N VAL A 90 -4.04 -12.80 1.31
CA VAL A 90 -5.05 -12.10 0.50
C VAL A 90 -4.38 -11.17 -0.49
N ASP A 91 -4.74 -11.32 -1.77
CA ASP A 91 -4.39 -10.40 -2.84
C ASP A 91 -5.51 -9.37 -3.05
N PRO A 92 -5.29 -8.06 -2.75
CA PRO A 92 -6.29 -7.02 -2.95
C PRO A 92 -6.55 -6.69 -4.43
N PHE A 93 -5.69 -7.11 -5.35
CA PHE A 93 -5.72 -6.73 -6.76
C PHE A 93 -6.20 -7.86 -7.69
N LEU A 94 -6.35 -9.08 -7.15
CA LEU A 94 -6.79 -10.23 -7.92
C LEU A 94 -8.28 -10.14 -8.27
N ASN A 95 -8.59 -10.12 -9.58
CA ASN A 95 -9.94 -10.37 -10.09
C ASN A 95 -10.13 -11.89 -10.28
N LYS A 96 -11.04 -12.49 -9.51
CA LYS A 96 -11.20 -13.96 -9.48
C LYS A 96 -11.91 -14.54 -10.70
N THR A 97 -12.57 -13.70 -11.50
CA THR A 97 -13.34 -14.17 -12.66
C THR A 97 -12.64 -13.83 -13.98
N GLY A 98 -11.34 -13.51 -13.95
CA GLY A 98 -10.63 -13.03 -15.14
C GLY A 98 -10.67 -13.98 -16.34
N ARG A 99 -10.87 -15.29 -16.15
CA ARG A 99 -11.04 -16.29 -17.21
C ARG A 99 -12.53 -16.58 -17.46
N ILE A 100 -12.88 -16.80 -18.73
CA ILE A 100 -14.24 -17.20 -19.12
C ILE A 100 -14.30 -18.72 -18.98
N GLU A 101 -14.90 -19.18 -17.90
CA GLU A 101 -14.98 -20.60 -17.57
C GLU A 101 -16.44 -21.01 -17.32
N GLY A 102 -16.79 -22.23 -17.73
CA GLY A 102 -18.12 -22.80 -17.55
C GLY A 102 -19.08 -22.55 -18.71
N LEU A 103 -20.00 -23.50 -18.89
CA LEU A 103 -21.02 -23.48 -19.96
C LEU A 103 -21.94 -22.26 -19.86
N TYR A 104 -22.29 -21.86 -18.63
CA TYR A 104 -23.14 -20.70 -18.39
C TYR A 104 -22.52 -19.42 -18.95
N GLU A 105 -21.24 -19.15 -18.67
CA GLU A 105 -20.58 -17.93 -19.15
C GLU A 105 -20.51 -17.90 -20.69
N TRP A 106 -20.17 -19.03 -21.33
CA TRP A 106 -20.14 -19.13 -22.78
C TRP A 106 -21.51 -18.91 -23.42
N LEU A 107 -22.55 -19.58 -22.90
CA LEU A 107 -23.91 -19.42 -23.41
C LEU A 107 -24.40 -17.98 -23.23
N LYS A 108 -24.20 -17.40 -22.04
CA LYS A 108 -24.54 -16.00 -21.74
C LYS A 108 -23.84 -15.05 -22.70
N LEU A 109 -22.54 -15.25 -22.95
CA LEU A 109 -21.79 -14.41 -23.90
C LEU A 109 -22.44 -14.42 -25.28
N VAL A 110 -22.73 -15.60 -25.83
CA VAL A 110 -23.36 -15.73 -27.16
C VAL A 110 -24.72 -15.05 -27.21
N VAL A 111 -25.58 -15.28 -26.19
CA VAL A 111 -26.91 -14.67 -26.11
C VAL A 111 -26.83 -13.14 -25.96
N CYS A 112 -25.85 -12.63 -25.21
CA CYS A 112 -25.69 -11.20 -24.96
C CYS A 112 -24.91 -10.46 -26.05
N LEU A 113 -24.31 -11.12 -27.04
CA LEU A 113 -23.54 -10.45 -28.11
C LEU A 113 -24.35 -9.39 -28.87
N PRO A 114 -25.60 -9.63 -29.32
CA PRO A 114 -26.41 -8.60 -29.96
C PRO A 114 -26.68 -7.42 -29.02
N ILE A 115 -26.95 -7.69 -27.74
CA ILE A 115 -27.18 -6.66 -26.71
C ILE A 115 -25.90 -5.83 -26.51
N ALA A 116 -24.74 -6.48 -26.47
CA ALA A 116 -23.44 -5.84 -26.33
C ALA A 116 -23.15 -4.91 -27.52
N ALA A 117 -23.49 -5.31 -28.75
CA ALA A 117 -23.35 -4.48 -29.94
C ALA A 117 -24.20 -3.20 -29.83
N VAL A 118 -25.47 -3.32 -29.45
CA VAL A 118 -26.37 -2.17 -29.24
C VAL A 118 -25.83 -1.25 -28.13
N ARG A 119 -25.35 -1.83 -27.02
CA ARG A 119 -24.75 -1.08 -25.91
C ARG A 119 -23.47 -0.37 -26.31
N LEU A 120 -22.64 -0.97 -27.16
CA LEU A 120 -21.41 -0.36 -27.66
C LEU A 120 -21.73 0.86 -28.54
N VAL A 121 -22.74 0.76 -29.40
CA VAL A 121 -23.24 1.90 -30.19
C VAL A 121 -23.76 3.00 -29.28
N LEU A 122 -24.62 2.66 -28.30
CA LEU A 122 -25.13 3.62 -27.31
C LEU A 122 -23.99 4.30 -26.54
N PHE A 123 -23.00 3.52 -26.08
CA PHE A 123 -21.81 4.03 -25.42
C PHE A 123 -21.07 5.05 -26.30
N GLY A 124 -20.80 4.70 -27.55
CA GLY A 124 -20.12 5.58 -28.52
C GLY A 124 -20.88 6.88 -28.77
N VAL A 125 -22.20 6.80 -28.97
CA VAL A 125 -23.06 7.98 -29.18
C VAL A 125 -23.07 8.88 -27.94
N CYS A 126 -23.26 8.32 -26.74
CA CYS A 126 -23.25 9.10 -25.50
C CYS A 126 -21.89 9.76 -25.24
N LEU A 127 -20.79 9.05 -25.53
CA LEU A 127 -19.44 9.58 -25.41
C LEU A 127 -19.22 10.74 -26.39
N LEU A 128 -19.67 10.62 -27.64
CA LEU A 128 -19.58 11.67 -28.65
C LEU A 128 -20.38 12.91 -28.23
N ILE A 129 -21.65 12.74 -27.81
CA ILE A 129 -22.50 13.84 -27.33
C ILE A 129 -21.84 14.53 -26.13
N GLY A 130 -21.35 13.75 -25.16
CA GLY A 130 -20.67 14.27 -23.99
C GLY A 130 -19.39 15.04 -24.36
N PHE A 131 -18.61 14.51 -25.31
CA PHE A 131 -17.40 15.14 -25.80
C PHE A 131 -17.69 16.47 -26.51
N VAL A 132 -18.67 16.52 -27.41
CA VAL A 132 -19.05 17.76 -28.12
C VAL A 132 -19.56 18.80 -27.13
N ALA A 133 -20.47 18.43 -26.22
CA ALA A 133 -20.97 19.33 -25.19
C ALA A 133 -19.84 19.89 -24.29
N THR A 134 -18.88 19.03 -23.93
CA THR A 134 -17.69 19.45 -23.17
C THR A 134 -16.82 20.41 -23.99
N LYS A 135 -16.56 20.12 -25.27
CA LYS A 135 -15.78 21.01 -26.15
C LYS A 135 -16.42 22.39 -26.28
N VAL A 136 -17.75 22.45 -26.41
CA VAL A 136 -18.51 23.71 -26.43
C VAL A 136 -18.37 24.45 -25.10
N ALA A 137 -18.55 23.75 -23.97
CA ALA A 137 -18.41 24.37 -22.64
C ALA A 137 -16.99 24.91 -22.39
N LEU A 138 -15.95 24.20 -22.85
CA LEU A 138 -14.55 24.57 -22.70
C LEU A 138 -14.09 25.59 -23.75
N HIS A 139 -14.87 25.86 -24.80
CA HIS A 139 -14.45 26.77 -25.87
C HIS A 139 -14.19 28.18 -25.32
N GLY A 140 -13.00 28.71 -25.63
CA GLY A 140 -12.54 30.01 -25.15
C GLY A 140 -12.26 30.09 -23.63
N TRP A 141 -12.37 28.99 -22.87
CA TRP A 141 -12.10 28.99 -21.44
C TRP A 141 -10.63 28.66 -21.16
N LYS A 142 -9.86 29.70 -20.84
CA LYS A 142 -8.41 29.58 -20.52
C LYS A 142 -8.12 29.55 -19.01
N ASP A 143 -9.07 30.02 -18.20
CA ASP A 143 -8.91 30.11 -16.75
C ASP A 143 -9.21 28.78 -16.06
N LYS A 144 -8.15 28.04 -15.75
CA LYS A 144 -8.25 26.76 -15.04
C LYS A 144 -8.22 26.91 -13.51
N GLN A 145 -7.89 28.09 -13.00
CA GLN A 145 -7.67 28.31 -11.57
C GLN A 145 -8.98 28.65 -10.84
N ASN A 146 -9.88 29.39 -11.50
CA ASN A 146 -11.17 29.77 -10.95
C ASN A 146 -12.28 28.75 -11.26
N PRO A 147 -13.38 28.73 -10.48
CA PRO A 147 -14.52 27.85 -10.74
C PRO A 147 -15.11 28.08 -12.13
N MET A 148 -15.61 27.02 -12.75
CA MET A 148 -16.32 27.11 -14.02
C MET A 148 -17.53 28.07 -13.91
N PRO A 149 -17.68 29.05 -14.82
CA PRO A 149 -18.85 29.93 -14.83
C PRO A 149 -20.17 29.17 -14.91
N VAL A 150 -21.22 29.72 -14.30
CA VAL A 150 -22.52 29.04 -14.13
C VAL A 150 -23.13 28.61 -15.46
N TRP A 151 -23.04 29.43 -16.51
CA TRP A 151 -23.62 29.09 -17.81
C TRP A 151 -22.92 27.88 -18.48
N ARG A 152 -21.59 27.74 -18.32
CA ARG A 152 -20.83 26.57 -18.78
C ARG A 152 -21.18 25.34 -17.95
N SER A 153 -21.33 25.53 -16.64
CA SER A 153 -21.78 24.47 -15.72
C SER A 153 -23.18 23.97 -16.07
N ARG A 154 -24.07 24.83 -16.59
CA ARG A 154 -25.39 24.41 -17.10
C ARG A 154 -25.27 23.53 -18.35
N ILE A 155 -24.35 23.83 -19.27
CA ILE A 155 -24.08 22.98 -20.45
C ILE A 155 -23.61 21.58 -20.02
N MET A 156 -22.82 21.51 -18.94
CA MET A 156 -22.36 20.24 -18.37
C MET A 156 -23.50 19.36 -17.83
N TRP A 157 -24.74 19.84 -17.76
CA TRP A 157 -25.88 18.96 -17.46
C TRP A 157 -26.10 17.90 -18.55
N ILE A 158 -25.81 18.24 -19.83
CA ILE A 158 -25.85 17.29 -20.95
C ILE A 158 -24.83 16.17 -20.72
N THR A 159 -23.61 16.52 -20.30
CA THR A 159 -22.54 15.54 -20.06
C THR A 159 -22.86 14.64 -18.87
N ARG A 160 -23.56 15.15 -17.85
CA ARG A 160 -24.09 14.33 -16.74
C ARG A 160 -25.15 13.34 -17.19
N ILE A 161 -26.07 13.73 -18.08
CA ILE A 161 -27.03 12.80 -18.68
C ILE A 161 -26.30 11.76 -19.52
N SER A 162 -25.34 12.16 -20.35
CA SER A 162 -24.51 11.23 -21.12
C SER A 162 -23.82 10.22 -20.21
N ALA A 163 -23.30 10.64 -19.06
CA ALA A 163 -22.70 9.73 -18.08
C ALA A 163 -23.71 8.73 -17.50
N ARG A 164 -24.96 9.15 -17.24
CA ARG A 164 -26.03 8.23 -16.82
C ARG A 164 -26.36 7.21 -17.90
N CYS A 165 -26.41 7.64 -19.15
CA CYS A 165 -26.64 6.76 -20.30
C CYS A 165 -25.46 5.82 -20.55
N ILE A 166 -24.22 6.26 -20.29
CA ILE A 166 -23.03 5.39 -20.29
C ILE A 166 -23.15 4.32 -19.21
N LEU A 167 -23.53 4.67 -17.98
CA LEU A 167 -23.78 3.67 -16.93
C LEU A 167 -24.88 2.68 -17.35
N PHE A 168 -25.93 3.17 -18.01
CA PHE A 168 -26.99 2.32 -18.56
C PHE A 168 -26.45 1.37 -19.65
N SER A 169 -25.59 1.83 -20.54
CA SER A 169 -24.98 0.97 -21.58
C SER A 169 -24.04 -0.08 -20.99
N PHE A 170 -23.38 0.21 -19.87
CA PHE A 170 -22.68 -0.79 -19.07
C PHE A 170 -23.61 -1.71 -18.26
N GLY A 171 -24.93 -1.64 -18.43
CA GLY A 171 -25.87 -2.53 -17.75
C GLY A 171 -26.24 -2.12 -16.33
N TYR A 172 -25.80 -0.96 -15.84
CA TYR A 172 -26.26 -0.36 -14.57
C TYR A 172 -27.62 0.33 -14.77
N HIS A 173 -28.64 -0.48 -15.01
CA HIS A 173 -30.00 0.00 -15.21
C HIS A 173 -30.55 0.64 -13.92
N TRP A 174 -30.26 0.01 -12.76
CA TRP A 174 -30.69 0.43 -11.44
C TRP A 174 -29.49 0.52 -10.51
N ILE A 175 -29.35 1.62 -9.78
CA ILE A 175 -28.28 1.83 -8.80
C ILE A 175 -28.96 2.00 -7.44
N ARG A 176 -28.72 1.06 -6.52
CA ARG A 176 -29.30 1.10 -5.18
C ARG A 176 -28.55 2.13 -4.36
N ARG A 177 -29.28 3.01 -3.66
CA ARG A 177 -28.71 4.07 -2.83
C ARG A 177 -29.22 3.92 -1.40
N LYS A 178 -28.30 3.93 -0.45
CA LYS A 178 -28.58 3.99 0.99
C LYS A 178 -28.02 5.30 1.53
N GLY A 179 -28.87 6.07 2.22
CA GLY A 179 -28.52 7.43 2.64
C GLY A 179 -28.55 8.43 1.48
N LYS A 180 -27.98 9.61 1.72
CA LYS A 180 -27.94 10.71 0.75
C LYS A 180 -26.61 11.46 0.85
N PRO A 181 -26.14 12.09 -0.23
CA PRO A 181 -25.00 13.01 -0.15
C PRO A 181 -25.30 14.12 0.87
N ALA A 182 -24.40 14.33 1.84
CA ALA A 182 -24.46 15.52 2.69
C ALA A 182 -24.41 16.80 1.83
N PRO A 183 -24.91 17.96 2.27
CA PRO A 183 -24.64 19.26 1.62
C PRO A 183 -23.14 19.58 1.50
N ARG A 184 -22.75 20.41 0.53
CA ARG A 184 -21.33 20.70 0.22
C ARG A 184 -20.69 21.54 1.31
N GLU A 185 -21.50 22.35 1.96
CA GLU A 185 -21.18 23.21 3.09
C GLU A 185 -20.85 22.40 4.33
N ILE A 186 -21.50 21.24 4.51
CA ILE A 186 -21.26 20.31 5.63
C ILE A 186 -20.05 19.41 5.35
N ALA A 187 -19.96 18.87 4.14
CA ALA A 187 -18.87 17.97 3.74
C ALA A 187 -18.35 18.35 2.34
N PRO A 188 -17.30 19.19 2.27
CA PRO A 188 -16.70 19.62 1.00
C PRO A 188 -15.82 18.53 0.36
N ILE A 189 -15.44 17.50 1.13
CA ILE A 189 -14.64 16.37 0.65
C ILE A 189 -15.46 15.08 0.72
N VAL A 190 -15.40 14.28 -0.34
CA VAL A 190 -15.96 12.94 -0.43
C VAL A 190 -14.83 11.95 -0.61
N VAL A 191 -14.83 10.87 0.17
CA VAL A 191 -13.90 9.75 -0.02
C VAL A 191 -14.68 8.46 -0.27
N SER A 192 -14.16 7.61 -1.15
CA SER A 192 -14.78 6.33 -1.48
C SER A 192 -13.74 5.23 -1.61
N ASN A 193 -14.14 3.99 -1.33
CA ASN A 193 -13.39 2.84 -1.83
C ASN A 193 -13.38 2.84 -3.36
N HIS A 194 -12.36 2.21 -3.96
CA HIS A 194 -12.18 2.19 -5.41
C HIS A 194 -11.96 0.75 -5.88
N VAL A 195 -12.95 0.19 -6.54
CA VAL A 195 -12.99 -1.19 -7.04
C VAL A 195 -12.90 -1.24 -8.56
N SER A 196 -13.59 -0.34 -9.27
CA SER A 196 -13.67 -0.34 -10.73
C SER A 196 -13.45 1.03 -11.35
N TYR A 197 -13.32 1.07 -12.68
CA TYR A 197 -13.27 2.33 -13.44
C TYR A 197 -14.64 3.01 -13.56
N ILE A 198 -15.70 2.37 -13.05
CA ILE A 198 -17.09 2.83 -13.11
C ILE A 198 -17.37 3.92 -12.08
N GLU A 199 -16.71 3.91 -10.91
CA GLU A 199 -16.96 4.88 -9.83
C GLU A 199 -16.76 6.33 -10.28
N PRO A 200 -15.67 6.71 -10.98
CA PRO A 200 -15.55 8.06 -11.53
C PRO A 200 -16.73 8.47 -12.41
N ILE A 201 -17.28 7.56 -13.24
CA ILE A 201 -18.44 7.83 -14.11
C ILE A 201 -19.70 8.03 -13.25
N PHE A 202 -19.91 7.17 -12.26
CA PHE A 202 -21.00 7.29 -11.31
C PHE A 202 -20.96 8.61 -10.56
N TYR A 203 -19.81 8.98 -9.97
CA TYR A 203 -19.68 10.23 -9.23
C TYR A 203 -19.80 11.46 -10.13
N PHE A 204 -19.32 11.38 -11.38
CA PHE A 204 -19.53 12.46 -12.34
C PHE A 204 -21.01 12.70 -12.63
N TYR A 205 -21.79 11.63 -12.80
CA TYR A 205 -23.24 11.70 -12.93
C TYR A 205 -23.91 12.23 -11.65
N GLU A 206 -23.57 11.68 -10.49
CA GLU A 206 -24.28 11.89 -9.22
C GLU A 206 -23.92 13.25 -8.58
N LEU A 207 -22.63 13.55 -8.47
CA LEU A 207 -22.13 14.70 -7.70
C LEU A 207 -21.46 15.78 -8.57
N PHE A 208 -21.00 15.43 -9.77
CA PHE A 208 -20.14 16.29 -10.61
C PHE A 208 -18.97 16.91 -9.82
N PRO A 209 -18.13 16.10 -9.14
CA PRO A 209 -17.10 16.61 -8.24
C PRO A 209 -15.83 17.01 -9.00
N THR A 210 -14.95 17.75 -8.33
CA THR A 210 -13.55 17.82 -8.71
C THR A 210 -12.85 16.54 -8.28
N ILE A 211 -12.23 15.83 -9.23
CA ILE A 211 -11.50 14.58 -8.97
C ILE A 211 -10.00 14.85 -8.80
N VAL A 212 -9.36 14.13 -7.89
CA VAL A 212 -7.90 14.00 -7.83
C VAL A 212 -7.46 12.79 -8.65
N ALA A 213 -6.62 12.98 -9.65
CA ALA A 213 -6.25 11.94 -10.61
C ALA A 213 -4.74 11.95 -10.90
N ALA A 214 -4.21 10.80 -11.34
CA ALA A 214 -2.84 10.73 -11.84
C ALA A 214 -2.66 11.62 -13.08
N GLU A 215 -1.51 12.27 -13.19
CA GLU A 215 -1.17 13.13 -14.35
C GLU A 215 -1.22 12.37 -15.68
N SER A 216 -0.92 11.07 -15.67
CA SER A 216 -0.98 10.18 -16.83
C SER A 216 -2.38 10.02 -17.44
N HIS A 217 -3.46 10.40 -16.75
CA HIS A 217 -4.81 10.31 -17.31
C HIS A 217 -5.16 11.43 -18.29
N ASP A 218 -4.39 12.53 -18.34
CA ASP A 218 -4.65 13.64 -19.29
C ASP A 218 -4.36 13.24 -20.74
N SER A 219 -3.50 12.25 -20.96
CA SER A 219 -3.11 11.77 -22.30
C SER A 219 -4.15 10.84 -22.95
N ILE A 220 -5.19 10.41 -22.23
CA ILE A 220 -6.23 9.52 -22.76
C ILE A 220 -7.15 10.32 -23.71
N PRO A 221 -7.24 9.96 -25.01
CA PRO A 221 -8.11 10.65 -25.96
C PRO A 221 -9.58 10.64 -25.51
N PHE A 222 -10.32 11.71 -25.81
CA PHE A 222 -11.71 11.98 -25.37
C PHE A 222 -11.87 12.17 -23.85
N VAL A 223 -11.38 11.22 -23.05
CA VAL A 223 -11.43 11.24 -21.58
C VAL A 223 -10.72 12.49 -21.07
N GLY A 224 -9.48 12.76 -21.50
CA GLY A 224 -8.69 13.95 -21.12
C GLY A 224 -9.45 15.27 -21.28
N THR A 225 -10.28 15.40 -22.32
CA THR A 225 -11.11 16.61 -22.51
C THR A 225 -12.23 16.71 -21.47
N ILE A 226 -12.87 15.59 -21.13
CA ILE A 226 -13.95 15.52 -20.14
C ILE A 226 -13.42 15.77 -18.73
N ILE A 227 -12.31 15.13 -18.35
CA ILE A 227 -11.71 15.33 -17.01
C ILE A 227 -11.20 16.77 -16.81
N ARG A 228 -10.74 17.46 -17.86
CA ARG A 228 -10.40 18.90 -17.78
C ARG A 228 -11.61 19.75 -17.37
N ALA A 229 -12.82 19.41 -17.83
CA ALA A 229 -14.04 20.12 -17.44
C ALA A 229 -14.45 19.86 -15.99
N MET A 230 -13.96 18.79 -15.37
CA MET A 230 -14.14 18.52 -13.93
C MET A 230 -13.15 19.29 -13.04
N GLN A 231 -12.32 20.15 -13.63
CA GLN A 231 -11.28 20.91 -12.93
C GLN A 231 -10.37 19.99 -12.10
N VAL A 232 -9.95 18.86 -12.68
CA VAL A 232 -9.13 17.84 -12.01
C VAL A 232 -7.89 18.42 -11.33
N ILE A 233 -7.58 17.87 -10.15
CA ILE A 233 -6.31 18.09 -9.47
C ILE A 233 -5.37 16.94 -9.88
N TYR A 234 -4.37 17.26 -10.68
CA TYR A 234 -3.37 16.27 -11.09
C TYR A 234 -2.35 16.04 -9.97
N VAL A 235 -1.94 14.77 -9.81
CA VAL A 235 -0.89 14.39 -8.87
C VAL A 235 0.07 13.39 -9.51
N ASN A 236 1.36 13.70 -9.44
CA ASN A 236 2.43 12.75 -9.66
C ASN A 236 2.83 12.16 -8.31
N ARG A 237 2.57 10.86 -8.14
CA ARG A 237 2.78 10.13 -6.88
C ARG A 237 4.24 10.02 -6.49
N PHE A 238 5.14 10.07 -7.47
CA PHE A 238 6.59 9.97 -7.25
C PHE A 238 7.23 11.32 -6.94
N SER A 239 6.55 12.43 -7.26
CA SER A 239 7.05 13.79 -7.01
C SER A 239 6.49 14.38 -5.71
N GLN A 240 7.35 14.55 -4.69
CA GLN A 240 6.95 15.21 -3.44
C GLN A 240 6.41 16.64 -3.65
N PRO A 241 7.02 17.50 -4.50
CA PRO A 241 6.44 18.80 -4.85
C PRO A 241 5.03 18.69 -5.44
N SER A 242 4.82 17.73 -6.36
CA SER A 242 3.50 17.51 -6.97
C SER A 242 2.45 17.08 -5.93
N ARG A 243 2.80 16.19 -5.00
CA ARG A 243 1.89 15.81 -3.88
C ARG A 243 1.55 17.00 -2.99
N LYS A 244 2.53 17.84 -2.65
CA LYS A 244 2.31 19.06 -1.85
C LYS A 244 1.37 20.04 -2.59
N HIS A 245 1.60 20.25 -3.88
CA HIS A 245 0.73 21.08 -4.71
C HIS A 245 -0.71 20.55 -4.75
N ALA A 246 -0.88 19.23 -4.94
CA ALA A 246 -2.21 18.60 -4.93
C ALA A 246 -2.95 18.82 -3.59
N VAL A 247 -2.27 18.68 -2.45
CA VAL A 247 -2.85 18.95 -1.12
C VAL A 247 -3.28 20.42 -0.98
N ASN A 248 -2.46 21.36 -1.46
CA ASN A 248 -2.81 22.78 -1.44
C ASN A 248 -4.05 23.08 -2.31
N GLU A 249 -4.15 22.46 -3.49
CA GLU A 249 -5.33 22.59 -4.35
C GLU A 249 -6.58 21.94 -3.74
N ILE A 250 -6.45 20.80 -3.07
CA ILE A 250 -7.56 20.17 -2.33
C ILE A 250 -8.03 21.14 -1.25
N LYS A 251 -7.11 21.71 -0.46
CA LYS A 251 -7.43 22.68 0.60
C LYS A 251 -8.14 23.90 0.03
N ARG A 252 -7.64 24.46 -1.07
CA ARG A 252 -8.20 25.65 -1.73
C ARG A 252 -9.61 25.42 -2.27
N LYS A 253 -9.88 24.27 -2.89
CA LYS A 253 -11.20 23.95 -3.45
C LYS A 253 -12.20 23.56 -2.36
N ALA A 254 -11.76 22.80 -1.36
CA ALA A 254 -12.61 22.46 -0.22
C ALA A 254 -13.02 23.69 0.61
N SER A 255 -12.14 24.70 0.74
CA SER A 255 -12.42 25.93 1.49
C SER A 255 -13.40 26.89 0.80
N SER A 256 -13.65 26.72 -0.50
CA SER A 256 -14.37 27.70 -1.31
C SER A 256 -15.73 27.19 -1.76
N GLU A 257 -16.80 27.88 -1.35
CA GLU A 257 -18.19 27.54 -1.68
C GLU A 257 -18.52 27.53 -3.17
N ARG A 258 -17.67 28.17 -3.98
CA ARG A 258 -17.85 28.25 -5.43
C ARG A 258 -17.35 27.01 -6.17
N PHE A 259 -16.47 26.22 -5.56
CA PHE A 259 -16.00 24.98 -6.19
C PHE A 259 -16.91 23.80 -5.86
N PRO A 260 -17.05 22.85 -6.80
CA PRO A 260 -17.62 21.54 -6.50
C PRO A 260 -16.85 20.85 -5.38
N ARG A 261 -17.49 19.85 -4.75
CA ARG A 261 -16.83 18.98 -3.76
C ARG A 261 -15.63 18.30 -4.38
N VAL A 262 -14.65 17.98 -3.55
CA VAL A 262 -13.47 17.22 -3.96
C VAL A 262 -13.71 15.74 -3.70
N LEU A 263 -13.58 14.89 -4.72
CA LEU A 263 -13.64 13.44 -4.62
C LEU A 263 -12.23 12.85 -4.62
N LEU A 264 -11.95 11.99 -3.64
CA LEU A 264 -10.72 11.21 -3.55
C LEU A 264 -11.00 9.73 -3.33
N PHE A 265 -10.14 8.90 -3.92
CA PHE A 265 -10.06 7.48 -3.63
C PHE A 265 -8.79 7.24 -2.80
N PRO A 266 -8.87 7.26 -1.46
CA PRO A 266 -7.68 7.32 -0.61
C PRO A 266 -6.83 6.05 -0.66
N GLU A 267 -7.34 4.91 -1.14
CA GLU A 267 -6.53 3.71 -1.45
C GLU A 267 -5.43 4.00 -2.50
N GLY A 268 -5.63 5.03 -3.33
CA GLY A 268 -4.68 5.43 -4.37
C GLY A 268 -4.66 4.49 -5.58
N THR A 269 -5.45 3.42 -5.60
CA THR A 269 -5.59 2.50 -6.73
C THR A 269 -6.92 1.76 -6.64
N THR A 270 -7.24 0.96 -7.66
CA THR A 270 -8.37 0.02 -7.64
C THR A 270 -8.01 -1.28 -6.91
N THR A 271 -8.97 -1.83 -6.18
CA THR A 271 -8.88 -3.12 -5.47
C THR A 271 -10.04 -4.04 -5.86
N ASN A 272 -10.08 -5.25 -5.31
CA ASN A 272 -11.20 -6.18 -5.48
C ASN A 272 -12.34 -5.96 -4.46
N GLY A 273 -12.22 -4.96 -3.58
CA GLY A 273 -13.24 -4.60 -2.59
C GLY A 273 -13.47 -5.63 -1.48
N ARG A 274 -12.65 -6.69 -1.38
CA ARG A 274 -12.74 -7.72 -0.32
C ARG A 274 -11.97 -7.34 0.94
N ILE A 275 -11.01 -6.44 0.81
CA ILE A 275 -10.20 -5.86 1.89
C ILE A 275 -10.06 -4.37 1.63
N LEU A 276 -9.79 -3.61 2.68
CA LEU A 276 -9.50 -2.18 2.57
C LEU A 276 -7.99 -1.95 2.76
N MET A 277 -7.37 -1.30 1.79
CA MET A 277 -5.94 -0.97 1.83
C MET A 277 -5.65 0.26 2.71
N SER A 278 -4.37 0.53 2.94
CA SER A 278 -3.91 1.73 3.63
C SER A 278 -4.24 3.00 2.85
N PHE A 279 -4.69 4.02 3.57
CA PHE A 279 -5.09 5.30 2.97
C PHE A 279 -3.92 6.26 2.80
N GLN A 280 -3.85 6.89 1.64
CA GLN A 280 -3.04 8.07 1.39
C GLN A 280 -3.60 9.27 2.14
N LEU A 281 -2.72 10.06 2.76
CA LEU A 281 -3.13 11.13 3.68
C LEU A 281 -3.64 12.41 2.98
N GLY A 282 -3.57 12.49 1.65
CA GLY A 282 -3.86 13.71 0.89
C GLY A 282 -5.26 14.30 1.13
N ALA A 283 -6.27 13.45 1.35
CA ALA A 283 -7.63 13.90 1.68
C ALA A 283 -7.76 14.47 3.10
N PHE A 284 -6.88 14.06 4.00
CA PHE A 284 -7.01 14.26 5.45
C PHE A 284 -6.13 15.41 5.97
N ILE A 285 -5.00 15.68 5.31
CA ILE A 285 -4.09 16.79 5.65
C ILE A 285 -4.80 18.16 5.68
N PRO A 286 -5.74 18.48 4.76
CA PRO A 286 -6.45 19.76 4.79
C PRO A 286 -7.33 19.99 6.02
N GLY A 287 -7.74 18.94 6.74
CA GLY A 287 -8.56 19.06 7.95
C GLY A 287 -9.99 19.56 7.71
N TYR A 288 -10.60 19.22 6.57
CA TYR A 288 -12.04 19.49 6.32
C TYR A 288 -12.90 18.26 6.65
N PRO A 289 -14.18 18.43 6.98
CA PRO A 289 -15.12 17.32 7.14
C PRO A 289 -15.21 16.47 5.86
N ILE A 290 -15.23 15.16 6.04
CA ILE A 290 -15.24 14.17 4.96
C ILE A 290 -16.53 13.37 5.02
N GLN A 291 -17.19 13.23 3.88
CA GLN A 291 -18.29 12.29 3.68
C GLN A 291 -17.73 10.99 3.09
N PRO A 292 -17.62 9.90 3.86
CA PRO A 292 -17.25 8.61 3.30
C PRO A 292 -18.44 8.00 2.56
N VAL A 293 -18.16 7.34 1.44
CA VAL A 293 -19.15 6.67 0.61
C VAL A 293 -18.63 5.29 0.26
N ILE A 294 -19.50 4.29 0.40
CA ILE A 294 -19.20 2.92 0.04
C ILE A 294 -19.83 2.61 -1.31
N VAL A 295 -19.06 1.96 -2.18
CA VAL A 295 -19.55 1.34 -3.41
C VAL A 295 -19.31 -0.16 -3.36
N ARG A 296 -20.38 -0.94 -3.58
CA ARG A 296 -20.33 -2.39 -3.69
C ARG A 296 -20.79 -2.84 -5.08
N TYR A 297 -20.19 -3.91 -5.56
CA TYR A 297 -20.56 -4.59 -6.80
C TYR A 297 -20.98 -6.04 -6.51
N PRO A 298 -22.19 -6.28 -5.98
CA PRO A 298 -22.68 -7.64 -5.76
C PRO A 298 -22.66 -8.44 -7.06
N HIS A 299 -22.10 -9.64 -7.02
CA HIS A 299 -22.02 -10.50 -8.19
C HIS A 299 -21.94 -11.97 -7.79
N VAL A 300 -22.34 -12.85 -8.71
CA VAL A 300 -22.16 -14.31 -8.59
C VAL A 300 -21.10 -14.78 -9.58
N HIS A 301 -21.25 -14.45 -10.86
CA HIS A 301 -20.38 -14.99 -11.92
C HIS A 301 -19.35 -14.00 -12.49
N PHE A 302 -19.52 -12.70 -12.22
CA PHE A 302 -18.71 -11.65 -12.83
C PHE A 302 -18.22 -10.62 -11.82
N ASP A 303 -16.94 -10.72 -11.48
CA ASP A 303 -16.22 -9.74 -10.66
C ASP A 303 -15.89 -8.50 -11.49
N GLN A 304 -16.43 -7.36 -11.06
CA GLN A 304 -16.36 -6.06 -11.73
C GLN A 304 -15.10 -5.26 -11.36
N SER A 305 -14.25 -5.80 -10.48
CA SER A 305 -13.01 -5.15 -10.06
C SER A 305 -12.01 -5.01 -11.20
N TRP A 306 -11.34 -3.87 -11.29
CA TRP A 306 -10.36 -3.63 -12.35
C TRP A 306 -9.06 -4.41 -12.10
N GLY A 307 -8.53 -4.37 -10.88
CA GLY A 307 -7.44 -5.26 -10.43
C GLY A 307 -6.36 -5.51 -11.50
N ASN A 308 -6.08 -6.79 -11.75
CA ASN A 308 -5.11 -7.27 -12.74
C ASN A 308 -5.72 -7.70 -14.10
N ILE A 309 -6.96 -7.30 -14.42
CA ILE A 309 -7.59 -7.61 -15.71
C ILE A 309 -7.43 -6.45 -16.70
N SER A 310 -7.24 -6.76 -18.00
CA SER A 310 -7.18 -5.71 -19.02
C SER A 310 -8.51 -4.96 -19.11
N LEU A 311 -8.44 -3.64 -19.27
CA LEU A 311 -9.63 -2.77 -19.31
C LEU A 311 -10.60 -3.20 -20.44
N ALA A 312 -10.07 -3.50 -21.63
CA ALA A 312 -10.88 -3.94 -22.76
C ALA A 312 -11.63 -5.25 -22.47
N LYS A 313 -10.98 -6.22 -21.80
CA LYS A 313 -11.61 -7.48 -21.40
C LYS A 313 -12.70 -7.25 -20.36
N LEU A 314 -12.43 -6.39 -19.37
CA LEU A 314 -13.43 -6.04 -18.34
C LEU A 314 -14.64 -5.32 -18.96
N MET A 315 -14.42 -4.35 -19.85
CA MET A 315 -15.48 -3.66 -20.60
C MET A 315 -16.33 -4.63 -21.41
N PHE A 316 -15.69 -5.54 -22.18
CA PHE A 316 -16.40 -6.55 -22.96
C PHE A 316 -17.29 -7.43 -22.09
N ARG A 317 -16.78 -7.86 -20.93
CA ARG A 317 -17.55 -8.67 -19.97
C ARG A 317 -18.68 -7.89 -19.31
N MET A 318 -18.51 -6.59 -19.05
CA MET A 318 -19.60 -5.73 -18.56
C MET A 318 -20.71 -5.59 -19.61
N PHE A 319 -20.37 -5.33 -20.88
CA PHE A 319 -21.36 -5.18 -21.96
C PHE A 319 -22.18 -6.44 -22.23
N THR A 320 -21.60 -7.61 -21.93
CA THR A 320 -22.22 -8.93 -22.11
C THR A 320 -22.93 -9.46 -20.86
N GLN A 321 -23.14 -8.66 -19.82
CA GLN A 321 -24.04 -9.02 -18.70
C GLN A 321 -25.48 -8.62 -18.99
N PHE A 322 -26.49 -9.37 -18.53
CA PHE A 322 -27.87 -8.88 -18.57
C PHE A 322 -28.03 -7.60 -17.75
N HIS A 323 -27.46 -7.58 -16.55
CA HIS A 323 -27.50 -6.46 -15.63
C HIS A 323 -26.24 -6.47 -14.76
N ASN A 324 -25.66 -5.30 -14.50
CA ASN A 324 -24.59 -5.13 -13.53
C ASN A 324 -25.14 -4.43 -12.28
N PHE A 325 -24.87 -5.00 -11.11
CA PHE A 325 -25.34 -4.46 -9.84
C PHE A 325 -24.33 -3.48 -9.27
N MET A 326 -24.83 -2.36 -8.78
CA MET A 326 -24.09 -1.35 -8.03
C MET A 326 -24.92 -0.90 -6.84
N GLU A 327 -24.34 -0.97 -5.64
CA GLU A 327 -24.93 -0.46 -4.42
C GLU A 327 -24.05 0.63 -3.84
N VAL A 328 -24.64 1.78 -3.54
CA VAL A 328 -23.96 2.97 -3.02
C VAL A 328 -24.55 3.29 -1.66
N GLU A 329 -23.67 3.51 -0.68
CA GLU A 329 -24.07 3.82 0.69
C GLU A 329 -23.29 5.04 1.19
N TYR A 330 -24.02 6.09 1.54
CA TYR A 330 -23.47 7.31 2.14
C TYR A 330 -23.41 7.13 3.65
N LEU A 331 -22.19 7.11 4.22
CA LEU A 331 -21.98 6.96 5.66
C LEU A 331 -22.26 8.26 6.42
N PRO A 332 -22.16 8.30 7.76
CA PRO A 332 -22.12 9.57 8.48
C PRO A 332 -20.86 10.38 8.15
N VAL A 333 -20.97 11.71 8.21
CA VAL A 333 -19.82 12.62 8.00
C VAL A 333 -18.81 12.43 9.13
N VAL A 334 -17.53 12.30 8.77
CA VAL A 334 -16.41 12.25 9.71
C VAL A 334 -15.74 13.61 9.72
N SER A 335 -15.94 14.34 10.81
CA SER A 335 -15.28 15.63 11.05
C SER A 335 -13.96 15.42 11.80
N PRO A 336 -12.94 16.27 11.57
CA PRO A 336 -11.79 16.35 12.46
C PRO A 336 -12.24 16.68 13.89
N LEU A 337 -11.56 16.12 14.88
CA LEU A 337 -11.88 16.38 16.29
C LEU A 337 -11.61 17.86 16.65
N THR A 338 -12.55 18.48 17.38
CA THR A 338 -12.65 19.92 17.68
C THR A 338 -11.42 20.52 18.38
N ASN A 339 -10.54 19.69 18.95
CA ASN A 339 -9.34 20.12 19.69
C ASN A 339 -8.12 20.45 18.80
N GLN A 340 -8.33 20.69 17.49
CA GLN A 340 -7.36 21.24 16.51
C GLN A 340 -5.96 20.59 16.43
N LYS A 341 -5.74 19.40 17.01
CA LYS A 341 -4.46 18.68 16.97
C LYS A 341 -4.57 17.22 16.51
N GLU A 342 -5.69 16.82 15.92
CA GLU A 342 -5.77 15.48 15.33
C GLU A 342 -4.81 15.39 14.14
N SER A 343 -3.90 14.42 14.17
CA SER A 343 -3.00 14.19 13.04
C SER A 343 -3.78 13.66 11.84
N ALA A 344 -3.33 13.99 10.62
CA ALA A 344 -3.94 13.46 9.39
C ALA A 344 -3.98 11.92 9.36
N VAL A 345 -3.01 11.27 10.02
CA VAL A 345 -2.95 9.81 10.19
C VAL A 345 -4.12 9.30 11.02
N HIS A 346 -4.41 9.93 12.16
CA HIS A 346 -5.51 9.53 13.03
C HIS A 346 -6.87 9.77 12.35
N PHE A 347 -7.02 10.91 11.65
CA PHE A 347 -8.22 11.22 10.90
C PHE A 347 -8.46 10.23 9.75
N ALA A 348 -7.39 9.85 9.03
CA ALA A 348 -7.44 8.80 8.02
C ALA A 348 -7.82 7.45 8.61
N LYS A 349 -7.28 7.08 9.78
CA LYS A 349 -7.57 5.82 10.47
C LYS A 349 -9.04 5.72 10.89
N ARG A 350 -9.62 6.77 11.49
CA ARG A 350 -11.05 6.85 11.83
C ARG A 350 -11.94 6.70 10.60
N THR A 351 -11.61 7.42 9.53
CA THR A 351 -12.39 7.39 8.28
C THR A 351 -12.28 6.03 7.59
N SER A 352 -11.08 5.45 7.55
CA SER A 352 -10.84 4.11 7.03
C SER A 352 -11.59 3.07 7.86
N HIS A 353 -11.63 3.20 9.19
CA HIS A 353 -12.39 2.30 10.07
C HIS A 353 -13.89 2.37 9.78
N ALA A 354 -14.45 3.57 9.64
CA ALA A 354 -15.85 3.73 9.26
C ALA A 354 -16.18 3.06 7.90
N LEU A 355 -15.31 3.24 6.90
CA LEU A 355 -15.45 2.56 5.60
C LEU A 355 -15.33 1.04 5.70
N ALA A 356 -14.35 0.52 6.44
CA ALA A 356 -14.13 -0.91 6.63
C ALA A 356 -15.30 -1.57 7.36
N THR A 357 -15.80 -0.96 8.42
CA THR A 357 -16.98 -1.42 9.18
C THR A 357 -18.22 -1.43 8.29
N GLY A 358 -18.47 -0.36 7.53
CA GLY A 358 -19.60 -0.34 6.62
C GLY A 358 -19.47 -1.37 5.49
N LEU A 359 -18.28 -1.54 4.92
CA LEU A 359 -18.00 -2.57 3.90
C LEU A 359 -18.05 -3.99 4.46
N ASN A 360 -17.92 -4.16 5.78
CA ASN A 360 -17.71 -5.43 6.46
C ASN A 360 -16.48 -6.18 5.94
N VAL A 361 -15.34 -5.49 5.87
CA VAL A 361 -14.06 -6.02 5.38
C VAL A 361 -12.92 -5.74 6.35
N VAL A 362 -11.87 -6.56 6.27
CA VAL A 362 -10.65 -6.34 7.05
C VAL A 362 -9.77 -5.26 6.42
N GLN A 363 -9.09 -4.51 7.28
CA GLN A 363 -8.06 -3.56 6.85
C GLN A 363 -6.72 -4.27 6.79
N THR A 364 -5.92 -3.95 5.77
CA THR A 364 -4.57 -4.49 5.62
C THR A 364 -3.57 -3.37 5.35
N SER A 365 -2.29 -3.64 5.61
CA SER A 365 -1.23 -2.67 5.38
C SER A 365 -0.71 -2.64 3.93
N HIS A 366 -1.48 -3.20 2.99
CA HIS A 366 -1.19 -3.05 1.57
C HIS A 366 -1.32 -1.57 1.15
N SER A 367 -0.49 -1.17 0.20
CA SER A 367 -0.47 0.17 -0.38
C SER A 367 -0.25 0.10 -1.89
N TYR A 368 -0.21 1.26 -2.56
CA TYR A 368 0.20 1.32 -3.97
C TYR A 368 1.59 0.69 -4.22
N GLY A 369 2.48 0.66 -3.21
CA GLY A 369 3.76 -0.03 -3.32
C GLY A 369 3.62 -1.53 -3.57
N ASP A 370 2.61 -2.18 -2.99
CA ASP A 370 2.36 -3.61 -3.25
C ASP A 370 1.87 -3.86 -4.67
N LEU A 371 1.10 -2.92 -5.25
CA LEU A 371 0.74 -2.99 -6.66
C LEU A 371 1.98 -2.86 -7.56
N MET A 372 2.94 -2.00 -7.21
CA MET A 372 4.20 -1.89 -7.96
C MET A 372 5.01 -3.19 -7.90
N LEU A 373 5.13 -3.80 -6.72
CA LEU A 373 5.80 -5.08 -6.54
C LEU A 373 5.09 -6.19 -7.33
N LEU A 374 3.76 -6.23 -7.28
CA LEU A 374 2.95 -7.18 -8.03
C LEU A 374 3.15 -7.05 -9.54
N MET A 375 3.06 -5.82 -10.07
CA MET A 375 3.25 -5.55 -11.51
C MET A 375 4.65 -5.94 -11.95
N LYS A 376 5.67 -5.62 -11.15
CA LYS A 376 7.05 -6.02 -11.44
C LYS A 376 7.22 -7.53 -11.49
N ALA A 377 6.62 -8.27 -10.56
CA ALA A 377 6.65 -9.74 -10.58
C ALA A 377 5.90 -10.32 -11.80
N ILE A 378 4.80 -9.71 -12.24
CA ILE A 378 4.09 -10.09 -13.47
C ILE A 378 4.94 -9.85 -14.72
N GLU A 379 5.59 -8.67 -14.83
CA GLU A 379 6.48 -8.32 -15.93
C GLU A 379 7.68 -9.27 -16.02
N SER A 380 8.20 -9.68 -14.86
CA SER A 380 9.25 -10.70 -14.73
C SER A 380 8.72 -12.15 -14.82
N LYS A 381 7.48 -12.35 -15.29
CA LYS A 381 6.85 -13.64 -15.59
C LYS A 381 6.86 -14.66 -14.43
N GLN A 382 6.75 -14.18 -13.20
CA GLN A 382 6.67 -15.06 -12.03
C GLN A 382 5.32 -15.79 -11.99
N GLU A 383 5.32 -17.08 -11.64
CA GLU A 383 4.09 -17.89 -11.62
C GLU A 383 3.11 -17.50 -10.52
N LYS A 384 3.63 -17.05 -9.37
CA LYS A 384 2.83 -16.60 -8.22
C LYS A 384 3.16 -15.15 -7.83
N PRO A 385 2.78 -14.13 -8.63
CA PRO A 385 3.15 -12.73 -8.36
C PRO A 385 2.69 -12.20 -7.00
N SER A 386 1.58 -12.70 -6.47
CA SER A 386 1.04 -12.27 -5.17
C SER A 386 1.97 -12.58 -3.99
N SER A 387 2.93 -13.52 -4.13
CA SER A 387 3.90 -13.83 -3.05
C SER A 387 4.96 -12.75 -2.84
N TYR A 388 5.06 -11.77 -3.75
CA TYR A 388 6.03 -10.67 -3.68
C TYR A 388 5.46 -9.42 -3.03
N MET A 389 4.18 -9.42 -2.63
CA MET A 389 3.61 -8.35 -1.83
C MET A 389 4.04 -8.49 -0.36
N VAL A 390 4.21 -7.36 0.32
CA VAL A 390 4.87 -7.31 1.64
C VAL A 390 4.12 -6.44 2.64
N GLU A 391 2.95 -5.92 2.26
CA GLU A 391 2.21 -4.89 2.98
C GLU A 391 3.05 -3.61 3.14
N MET A 392 3.33 -2.95 2.01
CA MET A 392 4.30 -1.86 1.95
C MET A 392 4.03 -0.69 2.91
N ALA A 393 2.80 -0.43 3.35
CA ALA A 393 2.57 0.62 4.35
C ALA A 393 3.20 0.26 5.70
N LYS A 394 3.20 -1.03 6.07
CA LYS A 394 3.87 -1.54 7.28
C LYS A 394 5.38 -1.46 7.13
N VAL A 395 5.92 -1.87 5.97
CA VAL A 395 7.35 -1.75 5.66
C VAL A 395 7.83 -0.31 5.74
N GLN A 396 7.06 0.63 5.18
CA GLN A 396 7.38 2.06 5.24
C GLN A 396 7.31 2.61 6.67
N SER A 397 6.36 2.15 7.48
CA SER A 397 6.23 2.56 8.88
C SER A 397 7.34 2.02 9.77
N LEU A 398 7.79 0.78 9.55
CA LEU A 398 8.79 0.11 10.39
C LEU A 398 10.22 0.47 10.00
N PHE A 399 10.50 0.52 8.70
CA PHE A 399 11.87 0.65 8.18
C PHE A 399 12.11 1.96 7.42
N HIS A 400 11.08 2.79 7.22
CA HIS A 400 11.18 4.01 6.39
C HIS A 400 11.73 3.73 4.97
N ILE A 401 11.38 2.56 4.41
CA ILE A 401 11.70 2.20 3.03
C ILE A 401 10.57 2.68 2.12
N SER A 402 10.94 3.36 1.06
CA SER A 402 10.03 3.81 0.00
C SER A 402 9.62 2.66 -0.92
N SER A 403 8.51 2.81 -1.62
CA SER A 403 8.06 1.81 -2.60
C SER A 403 9.07 1.59 -3.74
N LEU A 404 9.82 2.64 -4.13
CA LEU A 404 10.84 2.52 -5.18
C LEU A 404 12.06 1.73 -4.68
N GLU A 405 12.54 1.97 -3.46
CA GLU A 405 13.60 1.18 -2.85
C GLU A 405 13.19 -0.29 -2.71
N ALA A 406 11.95 -0.57 -2.30
CA ALA A 406 11.43 -1.95 -2.24
C ALA A 406 11.41 -2.63 -3.63
N VAL A 407 11.08 -1.89 -4.70
CA VAL A 407 11.17 -2.42 -6.08
C VAL A 407 12.62 -2.72 -6.47
N HIS A 408 13.60 -1.91 -6.05
CA HIS A 408 15.03 -2.22 -6.27
C HIS A 408 15.49 -3.47 -5.52
N PHE A 409 14.99 -3.70 -4.30
CA PHE A 409 15.21 -4.98 -3.60
C PHE A 409 14.55 -6.14 -4.36
N LEU A 410 13.38 -5.94 -4.94
CA LEU A 410 12.70 -6.95 -5.76
C LEU A 410 13.49 -7.27 -7.03
N ASP A 411 14.01 -6.26 -7.74
CA ASP A 411 14.90 -6.45 -8.89
C ASP A 411 16.05 -7.40 -8.54
N LYS A 412 16.72 -7.13 -7.41
CA LYS A 412 17.81 -7.95 -6.91
C LYS A 412 17.37 -9.37 -6.54
N PHE A 413 16.24 -9.50 -5.85
CA PHE A 413 15.69 -10.80 -5.49
C PHE A 413 15.33 -11.64 -6.72
N LEU A 414 14.84 -11.01 -7.79
CA LEU A 414 14.53 -11.70 -9.05
C LEU A 414 15.79 -12.21 -9.75
N LEU A 415 16.94 -11.52 -9.60
CA LEU A 415 18.24 -12.03 -10.08
C LEU A 415 18.67 -13.31 -9.34
N MET A 416 18.15 -13.56 -8.14
CA MET A 416 18.41 -14.79 -7.38
C MET A 416 17.58 -15.99 -7.88
N ASN A 417 16.98 -15.86 -9.06
CA ASN A 417 16.24 -16.92 -9.75
C ASN A 417 15.23 -17.66 -8.85
N PRO A 418 14.23 -16.94 -8.30
CA PRO A 418 13.22 -17.56 -7.45
C PRO A 418 12.49 -18.70 -8.19
N ASN A 419 12.19 -19.76 -7.46
CA ASN A 419 11.44 -20.89 -7.97
C ASN A 419 9.96 -20.51 -8.26
N PRO A 420 9.15 -21.41 -8.87
CA PRO A 420 7.73 -21.15 -9.12
C PRO A 420 6.89 -20.74 -7.90
N SER A 421 7.31 -21.14 -6.69
CA SER A 421 6.65 -20.74 -5.44
C SER A 421 7.09 -19.35 -4.93
N GLY A 422 7.98 -18.66 -5.64
CA GLY A 422 8.52 -17.35 -5.29
C GLY A 422 9.60 -17.36 -4.22
N CYS A 423 10.26 -18.51 -4.02
CA CYS A 423 11.28 -18.72 -2.98
C CYS A 423 12.67 -18.93 -3.60
N VAL A 424 13.70 -18.43 -2.93
CA VAL A 424 15.10 -18.51 -3.36
C VAL A 424 15.85 -19.52 -2.49
N LYS A 425 16.70 -20.33 -3.11
CA LYS A 425 17.57 -21.30 -2.43
C LYS A 425 18.90 -20.66 -2.03
N PHE A 426 19.59 -21.26 -1.07
CA PHE A 426 20.89 -20.81 -0.57
C PHE A 426 21.91 -20.52 -1.67
N HIS A 427 22.11 -21.44 -2.61
CA HIS A 427 23.08 -21.28 -3.70
C HIS A 427 22.83 -20.02 -4.56
N ASP A 428 21.58 -19.76 -4.93
CA ASP A 428 21.25 -18.62 -5.80
C ASP A 428 21.34 -17.28 -5.05
N PHE A 429 21.05 -17.30 -3.74
CA PHE A 429 21.29 -16.17 -2.85
C PHE A 429 22.78 -15.79 -2.80
N LEU A 430 23.66 -16.78 -2.61
CA LEU A 430 25.11 -16.57 -2.57
C LEU A 430 25.62 -15.99 -3.89
N LYS A 431 25.17 -16.54 -5.02
CA LYS A 431 25.60 -16.13 -6.36
C LYS A 431 25.36 -14.64 -6.63
N VAL A 432 24.19 -14.11 -6.26
CA VAL A 432 23.85 -12.70 -6.52
C VAL A 432 24.56 -11.76 -5.57
N LEU A 433 24.74 -12.16 -4.31
CA LEU A 433 25.49 -11.37 -3.32
C LEU A 433 27.00 -11.52 -3.46
N ARG A 434 27.49 -12.32 -4.44
CA ARG A 434 28.92 -12.60 -4.67
C ARG A 434 29.60 -13.17 -3.41
N LEU A 435 28.88 -14.01 -2.67
CA LEU A 435 29.35 -14.69 -1.47
C LEU A 435 29.76 -16.13 -1.78
N LYS A 436 30.79 -16.64 -1.08
CA LYS A 436 31.15 -18.06 -1.10
C LYS A 436 30.39 -18.82 -0.01
N ALA A 437 30.15 -20.11 -0.23
CA ALA A 437 29.61 -20.99 0.80
C ALA A 437 30.65 -21.13 1.94
N CYS A 438 30.30 -20.60 3.11
CA CYS A 438 31.11 -20.62 4.32
C CYS A 438 30.19 -20.47 5.54
N THR A 439 30.74 -20.63 6.75
CA THR A 439 29.97 -20.50 8.00
C THR A 439 29.26 -19.16 8.10
N LEU A 440 29.94 -18.06 7.74
CA LEU A 440 29.35 -16.72 7.76
C LEU A 440 28.17 -16.58 6.79
N SER A 441 28.28 -17.13 5.58
CA SER A 441 27.21 -17.00 4.59
C SER A 441 26.00 -17.87 4.92
N GLU A 442 26.21 -19.03 5.56
CA GLU A 442 25.15 -19.83 6.18
C GLU A 442 24.47 -19.08 7.34
N GLU A 443 25.22 -18.39 8.20
CA GLU A 443 24.69 -17.56 9.27
C GLU A 443 23.84 -16.39 8.72
N ILE A 444 24.30 -15.71 7.68
CA ILE A 444 23.56 -14.63 6.99
C ILE A 444 22.24 -15.18 6.41
N PHE A 445 22.29 -16.32 5.71
CA PHE A 445 21.08 -16.92 5.14
C PHE A 445 20.11 -17.37 6.24
N SER A 446 20.62 -18.02 7.29
CA SER A 446 19.86 -18.48 8.46
C SER A 446 19.22 -17.32 9.23
N PHE A 447 19.85 -16.13 9.25
CA PHE A 447 19.27 -14.92 9.83
C PHE A 447 18.00 -14.46 9.08
N ILE A 448 17.98 -14.61 7.76
CA ILE A 448 16.85 -14.19 6.89
C ILE A 448 15.77 -15.27 6.83
N ASP A 449 16.15 -16.55 6.79
CA ASP A 449 15.25 -17.70 6.84
C ASP A 449 14.71 -17.91 8.26
N VAL A 450 13.85 -16.99 8.69
CA VAL A 450 13.20 -17.02 10.01
C VAL A 450 12.39 -18.30 10.22
N GLU A 451 11.84 -18.87 9.14
CA GLU A 451 11.03 -20.09 9.17
C GLU A 451 11.87 -21.38 9.15
N LYS A 452 13.20 -21.27 9.00
CA LYS A 452 14.13 -22.41 8.87
C LYS A 452 13.70 -23.42 7.81
N SER A 453 13.15 -22.91 6.71
CA SER A 453 12.60 -23.70 5.62
C SER A 453 13.67 -24.15 4.59
N GLY A 454 14.88 -23.61 4.68
CA GLY A 454 15.96 -23.81 3.71
C GLY A 454 15.79 -22.96 2.44
N THR A 455 14.78 -22.09 2.39
CA THR A 455 14.49 -21.17 1.30
C THR A 455 14.03 -19.82 1.86
N ILE A 456 14.21 -18.74 1.10
CA ILE A 456 13.79 -17.40 1.52
C ILE A 456 12.76 -16.81 0.56
N THR A 457 11.76 -16.15 1.12
CA THR A 457 10.77 -15.36 0.36
C THR A 457 11.26 -13.94 0.15
N PHE A 458 10.69 -13.23 -0.84
CA PHE A 458 11.00 -11.82 -1.04
C PHE A 458 10.72 -10.97 0.20
N LYS A 459 9.65 -11.28 0.94
CA LYS A 459 9.31 -10.58 2.19
C LYS A 459 10.40 -10.74 3.23
N GLN A 460 10.89 -11.95 3.47
CA GLN A 460 11.99 -12.20 4.40
C GLN A 460 13.26 -11.46 3.96
N PHE A 461 13.61 -11.55 2.68
CA PHE A 461 14.78 -10.85 2.13
C PHE A 461 14.70 -9.33 2.31
N LEU A 462 13.54 -8.72 2.01
CA LEU A 462 13.31 -7.29 2.18
C LEU A 462 13.35 -6.90 3.66
N PHE A 463 12.65 -7.63 4.54
CA PHE A 463 12.63 -7.34 5.98
C PHE A 463 14.03 -7.48 6.59
N GLY A 464 14.77 -8.55 6.26
CA GLY A 464 16.13 -8.76 6.76
C GLY A 464 17.09 -7.66 6.32
N SER A 465 17.07 -7.32 5.02
CA SER A 465 17.91 -6.24 4.48
C SER A 465 17.53 -4.88 5.08
N ALA A 466 16.23 -4.60 5.19
CA ALA A 466 15.70 -3.37 5.76
C ALA A 466 16.05 -3.22 7.24
N HIS A 467 15.93 -4.31 8.01
CA HIS A 467 16.25 -4.35 9.43
C HIS A 467 17.71 -4.01 9.65
N VAL A 468 18.64 -4.71 8.97
CA VAL A 468 20.09 -4.47 9.10
C VAL A 468 20.44 -3.02 8.73
N MET A 469 19.90 -2.51 7.62
CA MET A 469 20.14 -1.13 7.17
C MET A 469 19.67 -0.07 8.17
N LYS A 470 18.67 -0.37 8.98
CA LYS A 470 18.03 0.58 9.91
C LYS A 470 18.49 0.42 11.36
N LEU A 471 19.43 -0.50 11.62
CA LEU A 471 20.08 -0.59 12.92
C LEU A 471 20.88 0.70 13.20
N PRO A 472 20.88 1.19 14.45
CA PRO A 472 21.47 2.49 14.80
C PRO A 472 22.96 2.57 14.47
N LEU A 473 23.68 1.46 14.66
CA LEU A 473 25.12 1.37 14.43
C LEU A 473 25.49 1.10 12.95
N PHE A 474 24.51 0.87 12.06
CA PHE A 474 24.80 0.47 10.67
C PHE A 474 25.67 1.50 9.94
N ARG A 475 25.34 2.79 10.07
CA ARG A 475 26.11 3.87 9.43
C ARG A 475 27.54 3.95 9.97
N GLN A 476 27.69 3.91 11.29
CA GLN A 476 29.00 3.95 11.94
C GLN A 476 29.84 2.73 11.57
N ALA A 477 29.23 1.55 11.49
CA ALA A 477 29.88 0.34 11.03
C ALA A 477 30.35 0.44 9.58
N CYS A 478 29.58 1.06 8.68
CA CYS A 478 30.03 1.30 7.30
C CYS A 478 31.22 2.27 7.26
N GLU A 479 31.17 3.35 8.04
CA GLU A 479 32.25 4.35 8.10
C GLU A 479 33.54 3.78 8.70
N LEU A 480 33.42 2.97 9.76
CA LEU A 480 34.54 2.29 10.41
C LEU A 480 35.11 1.19 9.51
N ALA A 481 34.26 0.36 8.88
CA ALA A 481 34.71 -0.67 7.95
C ALA A 481 35.51 -0.07 6.79
N PHE A 482 35.05 1.06 6.22
CA PHE A 482 35.79 1.76 5.17
C PHE A 482 37.13 2.31 5.68
N ALA A 483 37.16 2.92 6.87
CA ALA A 483 38.38 3.50 7.43
C ALA A 483 39.45 2.44 7.73
N GLU A 484 39.04 1.30 8.28
CA GLU A 484 39.93 0.18 8.62
C GLU A 484 40.41 -0.59 7.39
N CYS A 485 39.59 -0.67 6.32
CA CYS A 485 40.01 -1.33 5.08
C CYS A 485 41.09 -0.57 4.30
N ARG A 486 41.42 0.65 4.71
CA ARG A 486 42.30 1.57 4.00
C ARG A 486 43.73 1.42 4.52
N THR A 487 44.67 1.02 3.67
CA THR A 487 46.08 0.93 4.04
C THR A 487 46.86 2.09 3.40
N GLY A 488 47.37 3.02 4.22
CA GLY A 488 48.36 4.01 3.75
C GLY A 488 47.88 5.42 3.40
N GLY A 489 46.70 5.86 3.85
CA GLY A 489 46.30 7.27 3.78
C GLY A 489 45.57 7.73 2.51
N ASN A 490 45.38 6.85 1.52
CA ASN A 490 44.66 7.11 0.26
C ASN A 490 43.14 7.10 0.45
N ASP A 491 42.36 7.98 -0.20
CA ASP A 491 40.91 8.10 0.00
C ASP A 491 40.05 6.99 -0.67
N TYR A 492 40.67 5.91 -1.12
CA TYR A 492 40.06 4.79 -1.83
C TYR A 492 40.58 3.43 -1.32
N ILE A 493 39.87 2.34 -1.64
CA ILE A 493 40.28 0.95 -1.35
C ILE A 493 40.62 0.24 -2.66
N LEU A 494 41.79 -0.40 -2.71
CA LEU A 494 42.25 -1.21 -3.85
C LEU A 494 41.87 -2.70 -3.71
N GLU A 495 41.88 -3.45 -4.82
CA GLU A 495 41.48 -4.87 -4.87
C GLU A 495 42.23 -5.75 -3.85
N HIS A 496 43.56 -5.58 -3.76
CA HIS A 496 44.40 -6.34 -2.84
C HIS A 496 44.16 -5.98 -1.36
N GLU A 497 43.76 -4.75 -1.07
CA GLU A 497 43.41 -4.32 0.29
C GLU A 497 42.12 -5.00 0.70
N LEU A 498 41.09 -4.94 -0.15
CA LEU A 498 39.82 -5.63 0.08
C LEU A 498 40.01 -7.15 0.26
N GLU A 499 40.86 -7.78 -0.55
CA GLU A 499 41.20 -9.22 -0.41
C GLU A 499 41.71 -9.54 0.99
N ASN A 500 42.70 -8.78 1.47
CA ASN A 500 43.35 -9.01 2.77
C ASN A 500 42.34 -8.99 3.93
N TYR A 501 41.27 -8.19 3.82
CA TYR A 501 40.25 -8.05 4.86
C TYR A 501 39.12 -9.06 4.76
N ILE A 502 38.73 -9.47 3.56
CA ILE A 502 37.63 -10.41 3.39
C ILE A 502 38.12 -11.85 3.62
N ARG A 503 39.40 -12.15 3.36
CA ARG A 503 39.96 -13.50 3.54
C ARG A 503 39.77 -14.10 4.95
N PRO A 504 39.91 -13.35 6.06
CA PRO A 504 39.55 -13.85 7.39
C PRO A 504 38.07 -14.21 7.56
N ALA A 505 37.16 -13.49 6.89
CA ALA A 505 35.72 -13.74 6.95
C ALA A 505 35.29 -14.88 6.00
N ILE A 506 36.00 -15.05 4.88
CA ILE A 506 35.78 -16.10 3.88
C ILE A 506 37.15 -16.71 3.50
N PRO A 507 37.57 -17.81 4.18
CA PRO A 507 38.94 -18.34 4.10
C PRO A 507 39.40 -18.77 2.70
N ASP A 508 38.49 -19.35 1.91
CA ASP A 508 38.82 -20.05 0.67
C ASP A 508 38.53 -19.23 -0.60
N LEU A 509 38.56 -17.89 -0.56
CA LEU A 509 38.28 -17.06 -1.74
C LEU A 509 39.31 -17.23 -2.87
N ASN A 510 38.83 -17.47 -4.09
CA ASN A 510 39.65 -17.48 -5.30
C ASN A 510 39.85 -16.05 -5.83
N ALA A 511 40.92 -15.80 -6.60
CA ALA A 511 41.20 -14.48 -7.17
C ALA A 511 40.05 -13.92 -8.03
N ASP A 512 39.36 -14.77 -8.80
CA ASP A 512 38.20 -14.35 -9.58
C ASP A 512 36.99 -14.00 -8.70
N GLU A 513 36.80 -14.68 -7.57
CA GLU A 513 35.71 -14.40 -6.62
C GLU A 513 35.94 -13.08 -5.89
N VAL A 514 37.20 -12.78 -5.54
CA VAL A 514 37.62 -11.48 -4.98
C VAL A 514 37.36 -10.37 -5.98
N ARG A 515 37.72 -10.56 -7.25
CA ARG A 515 37.48 -9.57 -8.30
C ARG A 515 35.99 -9.32 -8.53
N GLU A 516 35.17 -10.36 -8.56
CA GLU A 516 33.71 -10.21 -8.70
C GLU A 516 33.09 -9.47 -7.50
N LEU A 517 33.62 -9.67 -6.30
CA LEU A 517 33.19 -8.94 -5.11
C LEU A 517 33.69 -7.49 -5.14
N PHE A 518 34.92 -7.23 -5.58
CA PHE A 518 35.46 -5.89 -5.78
C PHE A 518 34.59 -5.10 -6.78
N ASN A 519 34.28 -5.70 -7.93
CA ASN A 519 33.40 -5.13 -8.96
C ASN A 519 31.96 -4.88 -8.46
N LEU A 520 31.53 -5.52 -7.36
CA LEU A 520 30.25 -5.22 -6.74
C LEU A 520 30.29 -3.92 -5.92
N PHE A 521 31.44 -3.61 -5.33
CA PHE A 521 31.67 -2.37 -4.58
C PHE A 521 32.03 -1.21 -5.50
N ASP A 522 32.88 -1.43 -6.50
CA ASP A 522 33.26 -0.46 -7.53
C ASP A 522 32.09 -0.19 -8.50
N SER A 523 31.38 0.92 -8.29
CA SER A 523 30.14 1.22 -9.04
C SER A 523 30.36 1.96 -10.35
N ASP A 524 31.49 2.64 -10.53
CA ASP A 524 31.85 3.38 -11.75
C ASP A 524 32.93 2.70 -12.59
N SER A 525 33.45 1.56 -12.11
CA SER A 525 34.42 0.70 -12.81
C SER A 525 35.73 1.42 -13.09
N ASP A 526 36.14 2.33 -12.19
CA ASP A 526 37.40 3.06 -12.28
C ASP A 526 38.59 2.28 -11.68
N GLY A 527 38.32 1.14 -11.02
CA GLY A 527 39.32 0.30 -10.37
C GLY A 527 39.66 0.71 -8.94
N GLU A 528 38.94 1.67 -8.36
CA GLU A 528 39.12 2.19 -7.01
C GLU A 528 37.77 2.24 -6.26
N ILE A 529 37.68 1.68 -5.06
CA ILE A 529 36.43 1.80 -4.27
C ILE A 529 36.48 3.10 -3.47
N SER A 530 35.74 4.11 -3.91
CA SER A 530 35.57 5.34 -3.14
C SER A 530 34.68 5.13 -1.90
N LYS A 531 34.71 6.10 -0.97
CA LYS A 531 33.82 6.10 0.19
C LYS A 531 32.34 6.10 -0.23
N ASP A 532 32.00 6.78 -1.31
CA ASP A 532 30.62 6.88 -1.79
C ASP A 532 30.18 5.56 -2.44
N ASP A 533 31.06 4.88 -3.16
CA ASP A 533 30.80 3.56 -3.74
C ASP A 533 30.59 2.51 -2.65
N PHE A 534 31.47 2.50 -1.64
CA PHE A 534 31.36 1.59 -0.50
C PHE A 534 30.03 1.74 0.23
N ASN A 535 29.66 2.98 0.58
CA ASN A 535 28.40 3.26 1.27
C ASN A 535 27.17 2.99 0.39
N THR A 536 27.26 3.28 -0.91
CA THR A 536 26.18 3.02 -1.86
C THR A 536 25.96 1.52 -2.06
N CYS A 537 27.04 0.74 -2.17
CA CYS A 537 26.99 -0.71 -2.27
C CYS A 537 26.38 -1.33 -1.02
N LEU A 538 26.83 -0.95 0.19
CA LEU A 538 26.28 -1.47 1.44
C LEU A 538 24.84 -1.04 1.70
N ARG A 539 24.42 0.14 1.27
CA ARG A 539 22.99 0.51 1.31
C ARG A 539 22.13 -0.34 0.38
N LYS A 540 22.65 -0.67 -0.81
CA LYS A 540 21.97 -1.58 -1.75
C LYS A 540 22.05 -3.05 -1.29
N ASN A 541 23.08 -3.43 -0.53
CA ASN A 541 23.35 -4.78 -0.04
C ASN A 541 23.64 -4.77 1.48
N PRO A 542 22.66 -4.44 2.35
CA PRO A 542 22.93 -4.23 3.78
C PRO A 542 23.51 -5.46 4.47
N LEU A 543 23.17 -6.65 3.97
CA LEU A 543 23.60 -7.92 4.52
C LEU A 543 25.13 -8.13 4.45
N LEU A 544 25.81 -7.49 3.48
CA LEU A 544 27.25 -7.63 3.27
C LEU A 544 28.10 -6.96 4.35
N ILE A 545 27.52 -6.11 5.20
CA ILE A 545 28.26 -5.52 6.34
C ILE A 545 28.84 -6.61 7.28
N ALA A 546 28.22 -7.79 7.30
CA ALA A 546 28.69 -8.94 8.08
C ALA A 546 30.09 -9.43 7.64
N LEU A 547 30.52 -9.15 6.40
CA LEU A 547 31.88 -9.48 5.95
C LEU A 547 32.96 -8.74 6.75
N PHE A 548 32.62 -7.60 7.34
CA PHE A 548 33.55 -6.73 8.06
C PHE A 548 33.52 -6.95 9.58
N ILE A 549 32.79 -7.96 10.09
CA ILE A 549 32.75 -8.31 11.53
C ILE A 549 34.14 -8.38 12.17
N PRO A 550 35.16 -9.03 11.56
CA PRO A 550 36.48 -9.14 12.19
C PRO A 550 37.16 -7.79 12.47
N LEU A 551 36.86 -6.74 11.68
CA LEU A 551 37.36 -5.38 11.86
C LEU A 551 36.56 -4.65 12.94
N LEU A 552 35.24 -4.79 12.85
CA LEU A 552 34.29 -4.11 13.71
C LEU A 552 34.38 -4.59 15.16
N GLN A 553 34.73 -5.85 15.41
CA GLN A 553 34.98 -6.36 16.76
C GLN A 553 36.25 -5.80 17.42
N LYS A 554 37.22 -5.30 16.64
CA LYS A 554 38.43 -4.65 17.17
C LYS A 554 38.22 -3.15 17.46
N GLY A 555 37.40 -2.46 16.66
CA GLY A 555 37.17 -1.01 16.78
C GLY A 555 35.91 -0.57 17.55
N LEU A 556 34.83 -1.37 17.59
CA LEU A 556 33.60 -1.00 18.32
C LEU A 556 33.74 -0.97 19.85
N PRO A 557 34.56 -1.80 20.54
CA PRO A 557 34.63 -1.75 22.00
C PRO A 557 35.04 -0.37 22.53
N GLU A 558 35.99 0.31 21.87
CA GLU A 558 36.48 1.63 22.30
C GLU A 558 35.49 2.78 22.02
N THR A 559 34.58 2.61 21.06
CA THR A 559 33.55 3.61 20.72
C THR A 559 32.24 3.38 21.48
N CYS A 560 31.89 2.14 21.82
CA CYS A 560 30.70 1.81 22.60
C CYS A 560 30.81 2.30 24.06
N ASP A 561 31.99 2.19 24.67
CA ASP A 561 32.25 2.71 26.03
C ASP A 561 32.20 4.24 26.09
N ARG A 562 32.62 4.95 25.04
CA ARG A 562 32.49 6.42 24.98
C ARG A 562 31.05 6.92 24.81
N MET A 563 30.16 6.10 24.26
CA MET A 563 28.77 6.51 24.00
C MET A 563 27.79 6.14 25.13
N LEU A 564 28.10 5.12 25.94
CA LEU A 564 27.31 4.83 27.15
C LEU A 564 27.43 5.94 28.21
N GLU A 565 28.49 6.76 28.16
CA GLU A 565 28.64 7.96 29.00
C GLU A 565 27.93 9.21 28.45
N GLU A 566 27.65 9.30 27.13
CA GLU A 566 26.98 10.46 26.51
C GLU A 566 25.44 10.34 26.41
N VAL A 567 24.87 9.18 26.79
CA VAL A 567 23.41 8.91 26.72
C VAL A 567 22.75 8.81 28.11
N VAL A 568 23.45 9.22 29.19
CA VAL A 568 22.86 9.42 30.54
C VAL A 568 22.47 10.86 30.78
#